data_AF-A0A645JA02-F1
#
_entry.id   AF-A0A645JA02-F1
#
_cell.length_a   1.000
_cell.length_b   1.000
_cell.length_c   1.000
_cell.angle_alpha   90.00
_cell.angle_beta   90.00
_cell.angle_gamma   90.00
#
_symmetry.space_group_name_H-M   'P 1'
#
loop_
_entity.id
_entity.type
_entity.pdbx_description
1 polymer ?
#
loop_
_entity_poly.entity_id
_entity_poly.type
_entity_poly.pdbx_seq_one_letter_code
_entity_poly.pdbx_strand_id
1 'polypeptide(L)' 'MGNLDPAGQLRDGTPDSVRTATLDLLNACGEYDNFVVSTGCDVPPAAKWENIDAFFDTVRDYYAGK' A
#
# COMPACT_ATOMS: atom_id res chain seq x y z
N MET A 1 -10.52 -6.56 -0.97
CA MET A 1 -10.07 -5.23 -1.43
C MET A 1 -9.53 -4.50 -0.22
N GLY A 2 -8.38 -3.82 -0.32
CA GLY A 2 -7.80 -3.14 0.84
C GLY A 2 -6.76 -3.98 1.60
N ASN A 3 -6.29 -3.57 2.77
CA ASN A 3 -6.83 -2.53 3.66
C ASN A 3 -5.73 -1.62 4.25
N LEU A 4 -4.90 -1.04 3.38
CA LEU A 4 -3.84 -0.13 3.86
C LEU A 4 -4.47 1.09 4.54
N ASP A 5 -4.05 1.41 5.77
CA ASP A 5 -4.52 2.59 6.52
C ASP A 5 -4.07 3.88 5.83
N PRO A 6 -4.98 4.65 5.21
CA PRO A 6 -4.58 5.83 4.45
C PRO A 6 -4.18 7.01 5.34
N ALA A 7 -4.72 7.12 6.55
CA ALA A 7 -4.34 8.18 7.47
C ALA A 7 -2.97 7.89 8.11
N GLY A 8 -2.80 6.69 8.65
CA GLY A 8 -1.55 6.29 9.30
C GLY A 8 -0.39 6.13 8.32
N GLN A 9 -0.62 5.58 7.12
CA GLN A 9 0.47 5.29 6.17
C GLN A 9 0.65 6.42 5.15
N LEU A 10 -0.40 6.81 4.43
CA LEU A 10 -0.22 7.77 3.32
C LEU A 10 -0.09 9.22 3.79
N ARG A 11 -0.80 9.63 4.84
CA ARG A 11 -0.73 10.99 5.39
C ARG A 11 0.40 11.16 6.40
N ASP A 12 0.40 10.39 7.48
CA ASP A 12 1.33 10.61 8.61
C ASP A 12 2.61 9.77 8.53
N GLY A 13 2.60 8.69 7.75
CA GLY A 13 3.70 7.74 7.63
C GLY A 13 4.89 8.25 6.82
N THR A 14 5.82 7.31 6.57
CA THR A 14 7.02 7.48 5.76
C THR A 14 7.02 6.49 4.59
N PRO A 15 7.82 6.73 3.53
CA PRO A 15 7.94 5.77 2.44
C PRO A 15 8.26 4.35 2.93
N ASP A 16 9.20 4.21 3.87
CA ASP A 16 9.58 2.92 4.44
C ASP A 16 8.44 2.22 5.20
N SER A 17 7.64 2.98 5.96
CA SER A 17 6.49 2.42 6.67
C SER A 17 5.41 1.94 5.70
N VAL A 18 5.16 2.72 4.64
CA VAL A 18 4.21 2.37 3.59
C VAL A 18 4.67 1.12 2.85
N ARG A 19 5.94 1.03 2.47
CA ARG A 19 6.51 -0.15 1.80
C ARG A 19 6.31 -1.40 2.66
N THR A 20 6.64 -1.31 3.95
CA THR A 20 6.49 -2.43 4.90
C THR A 20 5.03 -2.86 5.02
N ALA A 21 4.12 -1.93 5.32
CA ALA A 21 2.70 -2.23 5.49
C ALA A 21 2.05 -2.79 4.20
N THR A 22 2.48 -2.30 3.03
CA THR A 22 1.99 -2.77 1.73
C THR A 22 2.49 -4.17 1.43
N LEU A 23 3.77 -4.48 1.70
CA LEU A 23 4.31 -5.83 1.55
C LEU A 23 3.64 -6.81 2.50
N ASP A 24 3.43 -6.45 3.76
CA ASP A 24 2.75 -7.31 4.74
C ASP A 24 1.33 -7.67 4.27
N LEU A 25 0.60 -6.69 3.75
CA LEU A 25 -0.72 -6.89 3.17
C LEU A 25 -0.68 -7.81 1.94
N LEU A 26 0.25 -7.58 1.01
CA LEU A 26 0.39 -8.39 -0.20
C LEU A 26 0.86 -9.82 0.12
N ASN A 27 1.72 -10.01 1.12
CA ASN A 27 2.14 -11.34 1.57
C ASN A 27 0.98 -12.11 2.22
N ALA A 28 0.10 -11.41 2.95
CA ALA A 28 -1.03 -12.03 3.62
C ALA A 28 -2.23 -12.32 2.70
N CYS A 29 -2.41 -11.55 1.62
CA CYS A 29 -3.64 -11.60 0.81
C CYS A 29 -3.40 -11.74 -0.70
N GLY A 30 -2.18 -11.48 -1.18
CA GLY A 30 -1.85 -11.42 -2.61
C GLY A 30 -1.77 -12.79 -3.30
N GLU A 31 -1.99 -13.89 -2.58
CA GLU A 31 -2.12 -15.24 -3.16
C GLU A 31 -3.51 -15.52 -3.74
N TYR A 32 -4.54 -14.75 -3.36
CA TYR A 32 -5.91 -14.96 -3.80
C TYR A 32 -6.21 -14.20 -5.10
N ASP A 33 -6.68 -14.90 -6.14
CA ASP A 33 -6.93 -14.33 -7.48
C ASP A 33 -7.94 -13.17 -7.50
N ASN A 34 -8.85 -13.12 -6.53
CA ASN A 34 -9.88 -12.09 -6.40
C ASN A 34 -9.50 -10.97 -5.41
N PHE A 35 -8.25 -10.92 -4.97
CA PHE A 35 -7.76 -9.83 -4.13
C PHE A 35 -7.32 -8.63 -4.97
N VAL A 36 -7.82 -7.45 -4.59
CA VAL A 36 -7.43 -6.16 -5.19
C VAL A 36 -6.81 -5.31 -4.10
N VAL A 37 -5.52 -4.99 -4.25
CA VAL A 37 -4.81 -4.11 -3.31
C VAL A 37 -5.38 -2.69 -3.42
N SER A 38 -5.66 -2.07 -2.27
CA SER A 38 -6.15 -0.69 -2.18
C SER A 38 -5.93 -0.14 -0.77
N THR A 39 -6.28 1.13 -0.58
CA THR A 39 -6.47 1.71 0.75
C THR A 39 -7.76 1.19 1.38
N GLY A 40 -7.83 1.31 2.70
CA GLY A 40 -9.00 0.91 3.49
C GLY A 40 -10.15 1.92 3.51
N CYS A 41 -9.86 3.16 3.11
CA CYS A 41 -10.81 4.26 3.01
C CYS A 41 -10.29 5.26 1.94
N ASP A 42 -10.90 6.42 1.86
CA ASP A 42 -10.45 7.51 1.00
C ASP A 42 -9.04 7.99 1.40
N VAL A 43 -8.24 8.33 0.39
CA VAL A 43 -6.91 8.92 0.58
C VAL A 43 -7.07 10.38 1.03
N PRO A 44 -6.54 10.78 2.19
CA PRO A 44 -6.63 12.15 2.65
C PRO A 44 -5.99 13.13 1.66
N PRO A 45 -6.53 14.35 1.49
CA PRO A 45 -5.94 15.36 0.59
C PRO A 45 -4.54 15.82 1.02
N ALA A 46 -4.19 15.60 2.30
CA ALA A 46 -2.87 15.89 2.84
C ALA A 46 -1.89 14.69 2.75
N ALA A 47 -2.23 13.63 2.01
CA ALA A 47 -1.32 12.52 1.77
C ALA A 47 -0.04 13.00 1.06
N LYS A 48 1.10 12.45 1.46
CA LYS A 48 2.39 12.81 0.87
C LYS A 48 2.58 12.03 -0.43
N TRP A 49 3.02 12.69 -1.49
CA TRP A 49 3.28 12.05 -2.78
C TRP A 49 4.29 10.91 -2.66
N GLU A 50 5.37 11.09 -1.91
CA GLU A 50 6.38 10.06 -1.66
C GLU A 50 5.80 8.77 -1.04
N ASN A 51 4.74 8.89 -0.24
CA ASN A 51 4.05 7.75 0.36
C ASN A 51 3.14 7.06 -0.66
N ILE A 52 2.48 7.83 -1.53
CA ILE A 52 1.66 7.29 -2.62
C ILE A 52 2.56 6.55 -3.62
N ASP A 53 3.68 7.15 -4.01
CA ASP A 53 4.66 6.52 -4.90
C ASP A 53 5.24 5.25 -4.28
N ALA A 54 5.60 5.28 -2.99
CA ALA A 54 6.07 4.10 -2.27
C ALA A 54 5.05 2.95 -2.28
N PHE A 55 3.75 3.24 -2.14
CA PHE A 55 2.70 2.24 -2.25
C PHE A 55 2.67 1.59 -3.64
N PHE A 56 2.60 2.38 -4.71
CA PHE A 56 2.53 1.85 -6.07
C PHE A 56 3.81 1.15 -6.50
N ASP A 57 4.98 1.68 -6.13
CA ASP A 57 6.28 1.06 -6.38
C ASP A 57 6.35 -0.32 -5.71
N THR A 58 5.97 -0.42 -4.44
CA THR A 58 5.97 -1.71 -3.73
C THR A 58 5.02 -2.71 -4.36
N VAL A 59 3.82 -2.29 -4.78
CA VAL A 59 2.88 -3.16 -5.50
C VAL A 59 3.52 -3.67 -6.80
N ARG A 60 4.11 -2.77 -7.60
CA ARG A 60 4.77 -3.12 -8.86
C ARG A 60 5.91 -4.11 -8.63
N ASP A 61 6.78 -3.83 -7.67
CA ASP A 61 7.97 -4.63 -7.39
C ASP A 61 7.60 -6.03 -6.87
N TYR A 62 6.56 -6.13 -6.03
CA TYR A 62 6.02 -7.41 -5.56
C TYR A 62 5.55 -8.30 -6.72
N TYR A 63 4.83 -7.74 -7.69
CA TYR A 63 4.35 -8.51 -8.84
C TYR A 63 5.39 -8.73 -9.94
N ALA A 64 6.39 -7.84 -10.07
CA ALA A 64 7.49 -8.04 -11.01
C ALA A 64 8.43 -9.20 -10.58
N GLY A 65 8.49 -9.49 -9.28
CA GLY A 65 9.26 -10.60 -8.72
C GLY A 65 8.50 -11.92 -8.58
N LYS A 66 7.19 -11.94 -8.85
CA LYS A 66 6.39 -13.17 -8.98
C LYS A 66 6.58 -13.78 -10.37
#